data_AF-A0A7Y2YNP4-F1
#
_entry.id   AF-A0A7Y2YNP4-F1
#
_cell.length_a   1.000
_cell.length_b   1.000
_cell.length_c   1.000
_cell.angle_alpha   90.00
_cell.angle_beta   90.00
_cell.angle_gamma   90.00
#
_symmetry.space_group_name_H-M   'P 1'
#
loop_
_entity.id
_entity.type
_entity.pdbx_description
1 polymer ?
#
loop_
_entity_poly.entity_id
_entity_poly.type
_entity_poly.pdbx_seq_one_letter_code
_entity_poly.pdbx_strand_id
1 'polypeptide(L)'
;MSDDFDLLETNSNEKTEKVDVNWGKAIDTMKSKLAQEDDPEVRQKILNATLDDVVHMAEKDRSTLLDAIKDLTDYQDEVGIIFENFSSLNADEQRIIDDAIKRLERANVELEDARNKPDTWWNNLWGRKSKIAKAEEELKIAQKDRDAADNKAKAMFQQRIESADIQTLLNELSFKSQAAVKRLKDREIEIKEVEDKLQDAIVEATKNHTKALEKKKEVEAKLETDYALLKQA
;
A
#
# COMPACT_ATOMS: atom_id res chain seq x y z
N MET A 1 15.07 -34.50 13.58
CA MET A 1 15.78 -34.00 12.39
C MET A 1 14.71 -33.67 11.39
N SER A 2 14.12 -32.48 11.52
CA SER A 2 13.16 -31.91 10.59
C SER A 2 13.86 -30.68 10.05
N ASP A 3 14.02 -30.67 8.74
CA ASP A 3 14.83 -29.72 7.99
C ASP A 3 14.56 -28.28 8.44
N ASP A 4 15.66 -27.61 8.77
CA ASP A 4 15.74 -26.17 9.00
C ASP A 4 15.25 -25.51 7.70
N PHE A 5 13.98 -25.11 7.69
CA PHE A 5 13.35 -24.46 6.56
C PHE A 5 13.93 -23.04 6.50
N ASP A 6 15.01 -22.90 5.75
CA ASP A 6 15.72 -21.65 5.52
C ASP A 6 14.88 -20.71 4.64
N LEU A 7 13.93 -20.04 5.27
CA LEU A 7 13.02 -19.04 4.68
C LEU A 7 13.68 -17.68 4.41
N LEU A 8 15.02 -17.59 4.50
CA LEU A 8 15.77 -16.35 4.31
C LEU A 8 16.33 -16.16 2.89
N GLU A 9 16.08 -17.09 1.96
CA GLU A 9 16.60 -17.00 0.58
C GLU A 9 15.63 -16.40 -0.46
N THR A 10 14.57 -15.70 -0.05
CA THR A 10 13.80 -14.89 -1.01
C THR A 10 14.12 -13.40 -0.83
N ASN A 11 14.97 -12.91 -1.74
CA ASN A 11 15.28 -11.50 -2.02
C ASN A 11 16.19 -10.72 -1.07
N SER A 12 17.10 -11.38 -0.35
CA SER A 12 18.22 -10.71 0.33
C SER A 12 19.41 -10.41 -0.60
N ASN A 13 19.35 -10.82 -1.89
CA ASN A 13 20.45 -10.64 -2.85
C ASN A 13 20.32 -9.44 -3.79
N GLU A 14 19.22 -8.70 -3.77
CA GLU A 14 19.26 -7.32 -4.24
C GLU A 14 19.87 -6.49 -3.13
N LYS A 15 21.19 -6.32 -3.19
CA LYS A 15 21.82 -5.11 -2.69
C LYS A 15 21.20 -3.95 -3.46
N THR A 16 20.01 -3.51 -3.05
CA THR A 16 19.49 -2.20 -3.42
C THR A 16 20.51 -1.23 -2.86
N GLU A 17 21.37 -0.74 -3.76
CA GLU A 17 22.35 0.29 -3.46
C GLU A 17 21.64 1.32 -2.59
N LYS A 18 22.11 1.50 -1.35
CA LYS A 18 21.83 2.73 -0.62
C LYS A 18 22.14 3.83 -1.62
N VAL A 19 21.12 4.53 -2.09
CA VAL A 19 21.33 5.73 -2.86
C VAL A 19 22.00 6.67 -1.86
N ASP A 20 23.33 6.73 -1.89
CA ASP A 20 24.12 7.68 -1.10
C ASP A 20 23.89 9.03 -1.77
N VAL A 21 22.72 9.60 -1.51
CA VAL A 21 22.39 10.95 -1.96
C VAL A 21 23.21 11.87 -1.07
N ASN A 22 24.43 12.13 -1.51
CA ASN A 22 25.41 12.84 -0.72
C ASN A 22 25.19 14.34 -0.85
N TRP A 23 24.02 14.79 -0.40
CA TRP A 23 23.55 16.17 -0.37
C TRP A 23 24.60 17.11 0.26
N GLY A 24 25.25 16.64 1.32
CA GLY A 24 26.35 17.35 1.99
C GLY A 24 27.52 17.61 1.03
N LYS A 25 27.97 16.60 0.27
CA LYS A 25 29.04 16.79 -0.72
C LYS A 25 28.69 17.77 -1.82
N ALA A 26 27.45 17.78 -2.32
CA ALA A 26 27.05 18.72 -3.37
C ALA A 26 27.11 20.17 -2.86
N ILE A 27 26.61 20.40 -1.64
CA ILE A 27 26.65 21.72 -0.98
C ILE A 27 28.08 22.12 -0.63
N ASP A 28 28.89 21.21 -0.09
CA ASP A 28 30.29 21.47 0.26
C ASP A 28 31.12 21.78 -0.99
N THR A 29 30.87 21.09 -2.10
CA THR A 29 31.50 21.35 -3.39
C THR A 29 31.12 22.73 -3.92
N MET A 30 29.86 23.12 -3.79
CA MET A 30 29.40 24.47 -4.13
C MET A 30 30.08 25.53 -3.28
N LYS A 31 30.10 25.37 -1.94
CA LYS A 31 30.78 26.30 -1.02
C LYS A 31 32.25 26.45 -1.37
N SER A 32 32.92 25.35 -1.66
CA SER A 32 34.33 25.33 -2.07
C SER A 32 34.56 26.12 -3.37
N LYS A 33 33.74 25.87 -4.41
CA LYS A 33 33.82 26.59 -5.70
C LYS A 33 33.50 28.08 -5.55
N LEU A 34 32.50 28.44 -4.74
CA LEU A 34 32.16 29.83 -4.42
C LEU A 34 33.25 30.56 -3.61
N ALA A 35 34.05 29.85 -2.81
CA ALA A 35 35.13 30.47 -2.06
C ALA A 35 36.36 30.82 -2.92
N GLN A 36 36.51 30.15 -4.07
CA GLN A 36 37.65 30.30 -4.98
C GLN A 36 37.38 31.25 -6.15
N GLU A 37 36.11 31.60 -6.39
CA GLU A 37 35.69 32.40 -7.53
C GLU A 37 35.26 33.80 -7.09
N ASP A 38 35.82 34.86 -7.68
CA ASP A 38 35.47 36.25 -7.34
C ASP A 38 34.52 36.89 -8.36
N ASP A 39 34.39 36.30 -9.56
CA ASP A 39 33.54 36.81 -10.63
C ASP A 39 32.03 36.62 -10.32
N PRO A 40 31.21 37.69 -10.31
CA PRO A 40 29.80 37.61 -9.98
C PRO A 40 28.96 36.73 -10.92
N GLU A 41 29.26 36.73 -12.23
CA GLU A 41 28.51 35.93 -13.21
C GLU A 41 28.86 34.44 -13.09
N VAL A 42 30.13 34.12 -12.86
CA VAL A 42 30.58 32.73 -12.66
C VAL A 42 30.02 32.19 -11.33
N ARG A 43 30.00 33.00 -10.26
CA ARG A 43 29.33 32.64 -8.99
C ARG A 43 27.85 32.34 -9.18
N GLN A 44 27.13 33.14 -9.97
CA GLN A 44 25.72 32.92 -10.25
C GLN A 44 25.49 31.62 -11.05
N LYS A 45 26.37 31.31 -12.02
CA LYS A 45 26.32 30.03 -12.75
C LYS A 45 26.58 28.83 -11.85
N ILE A 46 27.54 28.92 -10.93
CA ILE A 46 27.83 27.86 -9.93
C ILE A 46 26.62 27.63 -9.02
N LEU A 47 25.99 28.71 -8.54
CA LEU A 47 24.76 28.63 -7.74
C LEU A 47 23.61 27.98 -8.51
N ASN A 48 23.34 28.42 -9.74
CA ASN A 48 22.25 27.86 -10.55
C ASN A 48 22.48 26.38 -10.87
N ALA A 49 23.70 25.98 -11.23
CA ALA A 49 24.03 24.58 -11.52
C ALA A 49 23.88 23.70 -10.27
N THR A 50 24.31 24.18 -9.10
CA THR A 50 24.14 23.41 -7.86
C THR A 50 22.68 23.34 -7.45
N LEU A 51 21.90 24.41 -7.63
CA LEU A 51 20.47 24.40 -7.38
C LEU A 51 19.76 23.37 -8.27
N ASP A 52 20.14 23.29 -9.54
CA ASP A 52 19.59 22.32 -10.49
C ASP A 52 19.92 20.88 -10.09
N ASP A 53 21.18 20.60 -9.71
CA ASP A 53 21.60 19.30 -9.16
C ASP A 53 20.82 18.93 -7.89
N VAL A 54 20.61 19.91 -6.99
CA VAL A 54 19.82 19.75 -5.76
C VAL A 54 18.35 19.46 -6.07
N VAL A 55 17.76 20.14 -7.05
CA VAL A 55 16.39 19.87 -7.49
C VAL A 55 16.27 18.46 -8.07
N HIS A 56 17.20 18.04 -8.93
CA HIS A 56 17.18 16.69 -9.50
C HIS A 56 17.36 15.58 -8.45
N MET A 57 18.25 15.79 -7.47
CA MET A 57 18.37 14.85 -6.35
C MET A 57 17.07 14.77 -5.53
N ALA A 58 16.34 15.87 -5.37
CA ALA A 58 15.09 15.91 -4.61
C ALA A 58 13.96 15.21 -5.38
N GLU A 59 13.92 15.38 -6.69
CA GLU A 59 13.00 14.67 -7.57
C GLU A 59 13.24 13.16 -7.54
N LYS A 60 14.51 12.74 -7.52
CA LYS A 60 14.89 11.32 -7.40
C LYS A 60 14.49 10.72 -6.04
N ASP A 61 14.73 11.44 -4.95
CA ASP A 61 14.32 11.01 -3.61
C ASP A 61 12.80 10.91 -3.50
N ARG A 62 12.07 11.91 -4.03
CA ARG A 62 10.62 11.87 -4.11
C ARG A 62 10.11 10.65 -4.88
N SER A 63 10.71 10.33 -6.04
CA SER A 63 10.33 9.15 -6.81
C SER A 63 10.56 7.86 -6.01
N THR A 64 11.73 7.74 -5.37
CA THR A 64 12.08 6.56 -4.57
C THR A 64 11.14 6.38 -3.37
N LEU A 65 10.72 7.48 -2.74
CA LEU A 65 9.74 7.46 -1.65
C LEU A 65 8.34 7.07 -2.14
N LEU A 66 7.93 7.55 -3.31
CA LEU A 66 6.66 7.16 -3.91
C LEU A 66 6.63 5.66 -4.24
N ASP A 67 7.73 5.11 -4.76
CA ASP A 67 7.87 3.68 -5.01
C ASP A 67 7.77 2.88 -3.70
N ALA A 68 8.47 3.31 -2.65
CA ALA A 68 8.39 2.66 -1.34
C ALA A 68 6.98 2.72 -0.72
N ILE A 69 6.26 3.84 -0.88
CA ILE A 69 4.86 3.98 -0.42
C ILE A 69 3.94 3.05 -1.21
N LYS A 70 4.18 2.92 -2.52
CA LYS A 70 3.43 2.02 -3.39
C LYS A 70 3.63 0.57 -2.96
N ASP A 71 4.88 0.14 -2.76
CA ASP A 71 5.19 -1.22 -2.29
C ASP A 71 4.49 -1.54 -0.96
N LEU A 72 4.38 -0.55 -0.07
CA LEU A 72 3.68 -0.69 1.20
C LEU A 72 2.16 -0.79 1.05
N THR A 73 1.61 -0.03 0.11
CA THR A 73 0.17 -0.06 -0.20
C THR A 73 -0.20 -1.38 -0.86
N ASP A 74 0.59 -1.85 -1.83
CA ASP A 74 0.43 -3.16 -2.46
C ASP A 74 0.50 -4.27 -1.40
N TYR A 75 1.44 -4.17 -0.45
CA TYR A 75 1.49 -5.08 0.70
C TYR A 75 0.24 -5.03 1.58
N GLN A 76 -0.24 -3.83 1.93
CA GLN A 76 -1.45 -3.67 2.73
C GLN A 76 -2.68 -4.27 2.05
N ASP A 77 -2.79 -4.11 0.73
CA ASP A 77 -3.87 -4.69 -0.08
C ASP A 77 -3.79 -6.22 -0.09
N GLU A 78 -2.61 -6.81 -0.32
CA GLU A 78 -2.41 -8.26 -0.24
C GLU A 78 -2.78 -8.83 1.13
N VAL A 79 -2.34 -8.15 2.19
CA VAL A 79 -2.70 -8.50 3.58
C VAL A 79 -4.20 -8.42 3.80
N GLY A 80 -4.84 -7.35 3.31
CA GLY A 80 -6.29 -7.16 3.39
C GLY A 80 -7.04 -8.29 2.70
N ILE A 81 -6.64 -8.65 1.49
CA ILE A 81 -7.22 -9.77 0.71
C ILE A 81 -7.08 -11.10 1.46
N ILE A 82 -5.91 -11.37 2.02
CA ILE A 82 -5.69 -12.60 2.81
C ILE A 82 -6.64 -12.60 4.02
N PHE A 83 -6.75 -11.48 4.75
CA PHE A 83 -7.63 -11.38 5.92
C PHE A 83 -9.11 -11.53 5.56
N GLU A 84 -9.58 -10.93 4.47
CA GLU A 84 -10.96 -11.08 3.99
C GLU A 84 -11.29 -12.52 3.61
N ASN A 85 -10.39 -13.18 2.87
CA ASN A 85 -10.53 -14.60 2.52
C ASN A 85 -10.53 -15.50 3.76
N PHE A 86 -9.83 -15.08 4.81
CA PHE A 86 -9.71 -15.84 6.05
C PHE A 86 -10.91 -15.66 6.98
N SER A 87 -11.49 -14.46 7.00
CA SER A 87 -12.61 -14.06 7.86
C SER A 87 -14.00 -14.42 7.30
N SER A 88 -14.07 -14.83 6.04
CA SER A 88 -15.31 -15.23 5.35
C SER A 88 -15.39 -16.73 5.08
N LEU A 89 -16.61 -17.22 4.82
CA LEU A 89 -16.81 -18.61 4.37
C LEU A 89 -16.19 -18.78 2.98
N ASN A 90 -15.40 -19.84 2.79
CA ASN A 90 -14.89 -20.16 1.46
C ASN A 90 -15.97 -20.82 0.60
N ALA A 91 -15.65 -21.08 -0.67
CA ALA A 91 -16.56 -21.70 -1.61
C ALA A 91 -17.11 -23.06 -1.12
N ASP A 92 -16.29 -23.89 -0.47
CA ASP A 92 -16.71 -25.21 -0.01
C ASP A 92 -17.65 -25.14 1.20
N GLU A 93 -17.37 -24.25 2.15
CA GLU A 93 -18.22 -23.97 3.31
C GLU A 93 -19.54 -23.33 2.89
N GLN A 94 -19.48 -22.35 1.99
CA GLN A 94 -20.67 -21.69 1.43
C GLN A 94 -21.53 -22.67 0.64
N ARG A 95 -20.91 -23.61 -0.09
CA ARG A 95 -21.64 -24.63 -0.86
C ARG A 95 -22.54 -25.51 0.01
N ILE A 96 -22.18 -25.76 1.28
CA ILE A 96 -23.04 -26.51 2.22
C ILE A 96 -24.38 -25.80 2.43
N ILE A 97 -24.34 -24.46 2.53
CA ILE A 97 -25.53 -23.63 2.70
C ILE A 97 -26.30 -23.59 1.37
N ASP A 98 -25.62 -23.33 0.26
CA ASP A 98 -26.24 -23.20 -1.06
C ASP A 98 -26.94 -24.49 -1.50
N ASP A 99 -26.33 -25.65 -1.27
CA ASP A 99 -26.92 -26.94 -1.61
C ASP A 99 -28.14 -27.25 -0.73
N ALA A 100 -28.11 -26.86 0.54
CA ALA A 100 -29.26 -27.03 1.44
C ALA A 100 -30.43 -26.11 1.07
N ILE A 101 -30.16 -24.86 0.66
CA ILE A 101 -31.16 -23.94 0.12
C ILE A 101 -31.78 -24.53 -1.15
N LYS A 102 -30.96 -24.96 -2.12
CA LYS A 102 -31.45 -25.57 -3.37
C LYS A 102 -32.30 -26.81 -3.11
N ARG A 103 -31.92 -27.65 -2.14
CA ARG A 103 -32.71 -28.83 -1.78
C ARG A 103 -34.05 -28.46 -1.16
N LEU A 104 -34.07 -27.46 -0.28
CA LEU A 104 -35.30 -26.95 0.33
C LEU A 104 -36.25 -26.37 -0.72
N GLU A 105 -35.73 -25.58 -1.66
CA GLU A 105 -36.52 -25.02 -2.77
C GLU A 105 -37.12 -26.13 -3.64
N ARG A 106 -36.32 -27.13 -4.02
CA ARG A 106 -36.80 -28.29 -4.79
C ARG A 106 -37.91 -29.04 -4.04
N ALA A 107 -37.72 -29.32 -2.76
CA ALA A 107 -38.72 -30.02 -1.96
C ALA A 107 -40.03 -29.23 -1.81
N ASN A 108 -39.95 -27.89 -1.74
CA ASN A 108 -41.13 -27.03 -1.75
C ASN A 108 -41.89 -27.13 -3.08
N VAL A 109 -41.19 -27.01 -4.21
CA VAL A 109 -41.78 -27.13 -5.55
C VAL A 109 -42.41 -28.52 -5.75
N GLU A 110 -41.74 -29.59 -5.34
CA GLU A 110 -42.27 -30.95 -5.46
C GLU A 110 -43.54 -31.16 -4.63
N LEU A 111 -43.60 -30.57 -3.43
CA LEU A 111 -44.80 -30.59 -2.60
C LEU A 111 -45.95 -29.80 -3.24
N GLU A 112 -45.66 -28.62 -3.77
CA GLU A 112 -46.63 -27.77 -4.46
C GLU A 112 -47.20 -28.48 -5.70
N ASP A 113 -46.34 -29.06 -6.54
CA ASP A 113 -46.73 -29.88 -7.69
C ASP A 113 -47.55 -31.10 -7.29
N ALA A 114 -47.19 -31.78 -6.20
CA ALA A 114 -47.93 -32.92 -5.69
C ALA A 114 -49.34 -32.52 -5.20
N ARG A 115 -49.49 -31.33 -4.61
CA ARG A 115 -50.77 -30.79 -4.12
C ARG A 115 -51.65 -30.26 -5.26
N ASN A 116 -51.06 -29.61 -6.25
CA ASN A 116 -51.75 -29.01 -7.40
C ASN A 116 -52.28 -30.06 -8.39
N LYS A 117 -51.84 -31.32 -8.30
CA LYS A 117 -52.42 -32.41 -9.11
C LYS A 117 -53.90 -32.61 -8.78
N PRO A 118 -54.79 -32.59 -9.80
CA PRO A 118 -56.23 -32.63 -9.60
C PRO A 118 -56.66 -33.94 -8.93
N ASP A 119 -57.69 -33.84 -8.08
CA ASP A 119 -58.26 -34.97 -7.36
C ASP A 119 -59.15 -35.80 -8.31
N THR A 120 -58.57 -36.85 -8.90
CA THR A 120 -59.26 -37.74 -9.83
C THR A 120 -59.14 -39.18 -9.35
N TRP A 121 -60.12 -40.01 -9.71
CA TRP A 121 -60.12 -41.44 -9.40
C TRP A 121 -58.80 -42.14 -9.80
N TRP A 122 -58.29 -41.83 -11.00
CA TRP A 122 -57.00 -42.34 -11.46
C TRP A 122 -55.83 -41.87 -10.57
N ASN A 123 -55.75 -40.58 -10.24
CA ASN A 123 -54.66 -40.06 -9.39
C ASN A 123 -54.69 -40.66 -7.98
N ASN A 124 -55.88 -40.94 -7.45
CA ASN A 124 -56.03 -41.60 -6.14
C ASN A 124 -55.66 -43.08 -6.19
N LEU A 125 -55.97 -43.78 -7.28
CA LEU A 125 -55.58 -45.17 -7.50
C LEU A 125 -54.05 -45.35 -7.61
N TRP A 126 -53.36 -44.38 -8.21
CA TRP A 126 -51.89 -44.35 -8.32
C TRP A 126 -51.19 -43.67 -7.11
N GLY A 127 -51.90 -43.52 -5.99
CA GLY A 127 -51.28 -43.18 -4.71
C GLY A 127 -50.95 -41.69 -4.49
N ARG A 128 -51.74 -40.76 -5.03
CA ARG A 128 -51.59 -39.29 -4.80
C ARG A 128 -51.33 -38.94 -3.33
N LYS A 129 -52.12 -39.48 -2.39
CA LYS A 129 -51.95 -39.24 -0.94
C LYS A 129 -50.56 -39.66 -0.43
N SER A 130 -50.04 -40.79 -0.92
CA SER A 130 -48.69 -41.25 -0.57
C SER A 130 -47.61 -40.36 -1.17
N LYS A 131 -47.80 -39.84 -2.39
CA LYS A 131 -46.86 -38.90 -3.02
C LYS A 131 -46.80 -37.56 -2.28
N ILE A 132 -47.94 -37.02 -1.85
CA ILE A 132 -48.01 -35.81 -1.02
C ILE A 132 -47.30 -36.06 0.32
N ALA A 133 -47.62 -37.17 1.00
CA ALA A 133 -46.98 -37.51 2.28
C ALA A 133 -45.45 -37.63 2.16
N LYS A 134 -44.94 -38.24 1.09
CA LYS A 134 -43.50 -38.31 0.82
C LYS A 134 -42.87 -36.94 0.57
N ALA A 135 -43.55 -36.07 -0.18
CA ALA A 135 -43.06 -34.71 -0.43
C ALA A 135 -43.08 -33.85 0.87
N GLU A 136 -44.06 -34.04 1.74
CA GLU A 136 -44.10 -33.39 3.06
C GLU A 136 -42.96 -33.88 3.97
N GLU A 137 -42.64 -35.17 3.92
CA GLU A 137 -41.51 -35.75 4.65
C GLU A 137 -40.17 -35.23 4.11
N GLU A 138 -39.99 -35.22 2.78
CA GLU A 138 -38.77 -34.69 2.16
C GLU A 138 -38.59 -33.19 2.45
N LEU A 139 -39.67 -32.40 2.41
CA LEU A 139 -39.63 -30.99 2.79
C LEU A 139 -39.20 -30.81 4.24
N LYS A 140 -39.70 -31.64 5.16
CA LYS A 140 -39.31 -31.59 6.58
C LYS A 140 -37.84 -31.96 6.79
N ILE A 141 -37.34 -32.94 6.03
CA ILE A 141 -35.92 -33.32 6.06
C ILE A 141 -35.05 -32.20 5.49
N ALA A 142 -35.42 -31.66 4.32
CA ALA A 142 -34.70 -30.55 3.68
C ALA A 142 -34.68 -29.29 4.57
N GLN A 143 -35.76 -29.00 5.27
CA GLN A 143 -35.83 -27.90 6.25
C GLN A 143 -34.85 -28.12 7.39
N LYS A 144 -34.84 -29.32 7.98
CA LYS A 144 -33.90 -29.67 9.05
C LYS A 144 -32.44 -29.59 8.58
N ASP A 145 -32.16 -30.06 7.37
CA ASP A 145 -30.82 -30.01 6.78
C ASP A 145 -30.37 -28.58 6.53
N ARG A 146 -31.26 -27.71 6.04
CA ARG A 146 -31.00 -26.27 5.90
C ARG A 146 -30.74 -25.59 7.24
N ASP A 147 -31.55 -25.89 8.26
CA ASP A 147 -31.38 -25.30 9.59
C ASP A 147 -30.08 -25.77 10.27
N ALA A 148 -29.57 -26.94 9.89
CA ALA A 148 -28.27 -27.44 10.34
C ALA A 148 -27.08 -26.94 9.48
N ALA A 149 -27.32 -26.51 8.23
CA ALA A 149 -26.28 -26.14 7.28
C ALA A 149 -25.42 -24.97 7.77
N ASP A 150 -26.03 -23.93 8.36
CA ASP A 150 -25.31 -22.78 8.92
C ASP A 150 -24.32 -23.20 10.02
N ASN A 151 -24.74 -24.09 10.92
CA ASN A 151 -23.89 -24.59 12.00
C ASN A 151 -22.76 -25.49 11.47
N LYS A 152 -23.04 -26.27 10.41
CA LYS A 152 -22.04 -27.12 9.77
C LYS A 152 -20.99 -26.30 9.02
N ALA A 153 -21.41 -25.27 8.30
CA ALA A 153 -20.51 -24.33 7.64
C ALA A 153 -19.63 -23.59 8.66
N LYS A 154 -20.21 -23.13 9.78
CA LYS A 154 -19.46 -22.53 10.90
C LYS A 154 -18.43 -23.48 11.52
N ALA A 155 -18.79 -24.75 11.70
CA ALA A 155 -17.87 -25.74 12.24
C ALA A 155 -16.70 -26.01 11.28
N MET A 156 -16.96 -26.09 9.97
CA MET A 156 -15.91 -26.22 8.95
C MET A 156 -15.00 -24.99 8.92
N PHE A 157 -15.58 -23.80 8.95
CA PHE A 157 -14.83 -22.55 9.07
C PHE A 157 -13.93 -22.59 10.30
N GLN A 158 -14.48 -22.88 11.48
CA GLN A 158 -13.70 -22.95 12.73
C GLN A 158 -12.56 -23.97 12.64
N GLN A 159 -12.82 -25.15 12.08
CA GLN A 159 -11.78 -26.17 11.88
C GLN A 159 -10.71 -25.70 10.90
N ARG A 160 -11.07 -24.98 9.83
CA ARG A 160 -10.11 -24.35 8.92
C ARG A 160 -9.29 -23.30 9.65
N ILE A 161 -9.90 -22.48 10.49
CA ILE A 161 -9.17 -21.50 11.31
C ILE A 161 -8.16 -22.24 12.21
N GLU A 162 -8.60 -23.28 12.93
CA GLU A 162 -7.74 -24.02 13.85
C GLU A 162 -6.64 -24.85 13.18
N SER A 163 -6.87 -25.31 11.94
CA SER A 163 -5.93 -26.16 11.19
C SER A 163 -5.03 -25.41 10.24
N ALA A 164 -5.47 -24.25 9.75
CA ALA A 164 -4.59 -23.35 9.03
C ALA A 164 -3.52 -22.88 10.01
N ASP A 165 -2.29 -22.78 9.52
CA ASP A 165 -1.18 -22.24 10.29
C ASP A 165 -1.28 -20.71 10.38
N ILE A 166 -2.43 -20.22 10.87
CA ILE A 166 -2.75 -18.80 11.05
C ILE A 166 -1.69 -18.15 11.88
N GLN A 167 -1.15 -18.87 12.87
CA GLN A 167 -0.11 -18.33 13.72
C GLN A 167 1.15 -18.05 12.90
N THR A 168 1.55 -18.96 12.01
CA THR A 168 2.65 -18.71 11.05
C THR A 168 2.31 -17.57 10.09
N LEU A 169 1.11 -17.56 9.50
CA LEU A 169 0.69 -16.48 8.60
C LEU A 169 0.65 -15.11 9.30
N LEU A 170 0.08 -15.01 10.49
CA LEU A 170 0.06 -13.80 11.31
C LEU A 170 1.46 -13.38 11.75
N ASN A 171 2.34 -14.34 12.06
CA ASN A 171 3.72 -14.05 12.41
C ASN A 171 4.50 -13.51 11.19
N GLU A 172 4.32 -14.11 10.01
CA GLU A 172 4.89 -13.60 8.76
C GLU A 172 4.35 -12.22 8.40
N LEU A 173 3.04 -12.02 8.54
CA LEU A 173 2.37 -10.74 8.32
C LEU A 173 2.90 -9.66 9.25
N SER A 174 3.00 -9.98 10.54
CA SER A 174 3.54 -9.12 11.58
C SER A 174 4.99 -8.77 11.29
N PHE A 175 5.81 -9.76 10.92
CA PHE A 175 7.22 -9.55 10.59
C PHE A 175 7.40 -8.66 9.34
N LYS A 176 6.66 -8.94 8.26
CA LYS A 176 6.68 -8.13 7.03
C LYS A 176 6.18 -6.70 7.30
N SER A 177 5.10 -6.54 8.07
CA SER A 177 4.59 -5.23 8.52
C SER A 177 5.63 -4.47 9.36
N GLN A 178 6.35 -5.14 10.25
CA GLN A 178 7.40 -4.50 11.03
C GLN A 178 8.59 -4.07 10.16
N ALA A 179 8.99 -4.88 9.18
CA ALA A 179 10.03 -4.53 8.22
C ALA A 179 9.64 -3.31 7.38
N ALA A 180 8.40 -3.30 6.90
CA ALA A 180 7.75 -2.18 6.23
C ALA A 180 7.78 -0.88 7.06
N VAL A 181 7.30 -0.94 8.30
CA VAL A 181 7.31 0.20 9.23
C VAL A 181 8.73 0.67 9.52
N LYS A 182 9.68 -0.25 9.68
CA LYS A 182 11.08 0.10 9.89
C LYS A 182 11.65 0.86 8.69
N ARG A 183 11.39 0.41 7.46
CA ARG A 183 11.82 1.13 6.24
C ARG A 183 11.25 2.53 6.17
N LEU A 184 9.96 2.70 6.46
CA LEU A 184 9.33 4.03 6.53
C LEU A 184 10.01 4.94 7.55
N LYS A 185 10.28 4.43 8.76
CA LYS A 185 10.96 5.21 9.82
C LYS A 185 12.38 5.59 9.43
N ASP A 186 13.14 4.66 8.87
CA ASP A 186 14.50 4.91 8.41
C ASP A 186 14.49 6.02 7.33
N ARG A 187 13.51 6.01 6.42
CA ARG A 187 13.34 7.08 5.41
C ARG A 187 12.82 8.40 5.96
N GLU A 188 11.93 8.38 6.95
CA GLU A 188 11.48 9.60 7.63
C GLU A 188 12.67 10.37 8.22
N ILE A 189 13.63 9.65 8.83
CA ILE A 189 14.84 10.25 9.38
C ILE A 189 15.69 10.87 8.27
N GLU A 190 15.92 10.14 7.17
CA GLU A 190 16.70 10.67 6.04
C GLU A 190 16.08 11.92 5.42
N ILE A 191 14.74 11.96 5.25
CA ILE A 191 14.04 13.15 4.74
C ILE A 191 14.23 14.34 5.68
N LYS A 192 14.10 14.14 7.00
CA LYS A 192 14.30 15.22 7.98
C LYS A 192 15.73 15.76 7.94
N GLU A 193 16.73 14.89 7.80
CA GLU A 193 18.12 15.35 7.64
C GLU A 193 18.33 16.18 6.37
N VAL A 194 17.61 15.87 5.29
CA VAL A 194 17.64 16.66 4.05
C VAL A 194 16.91 17.98 4.21
N GLU A 195 15.75 17.97 4.87
CA GLU A 195 14.96 19.17 5.17
C GLU A 195 15.77 20.18 5.98
N ASP A 196 16.45 19.73 7.04
CA ASP A 196 17.31 20.57 7.88
C ASP A 196 18.44 21.21 7.06
N LYS A 197 19.12 20.42 6.21
CA LYS A 197 20.20 20.93 5.34
C LYS A 197 19.71 21.90 4.28
N LEU A 198 18.51 21.68 3.73
CA LEU A 198 17.88 22.59 2.78
C LEU A 198 17.52 23.92 3.45
N GLN A 199 17.00 23.90 4.68
CA GLN A 199 16.76 25.12 5.45
C GLN A 199 18.04 25.93 5.64
N ASP A 200 19.13 25.30 6.05
CA ASP A 200 20.44 25.95 6.20
C ASP A 200 20.92 26.56 4.88
N ALA A 201 20.83 25.81 3.78
CA ALA A 201 21.20 26.27 2.46
C ALA A 201 20.36 27.46 1.98
N ILE A 202 19.05 27.46 2.25
CA ILE A 202 18.14 28.57 1.93
C ILE A 202 18.50 29.82 2.74
N VAL A 203 18.80 29.68 4.03
CA VAL A 203 19.23 30.79 4.89
C VAL A 203 20.53 31.40 4.37
N GLU A 204 21.51 30.57 4.03
CA GLU A 204 22.78 31.03 3.45
C GLU A 204 22.59 31.69 2.08
N ALA A 205 21.80 31.10 1.19
CA ALA A 205 21.48 31.66 -0.12
C ALA A 205 20.80 33.03 0.02
N THR A 206 19.84 33.17 0.95
CA THR A 206 19.16 34.42 1.26
C THR A 206 20.15 35.48 1.77
N LYS A 207 21.05 35.10 2.68
CA LYS A 207 22.08 36.00 3.21
C LYS A 207 23.04 36.48 2.12
N ASN A 208 23.46 35.58 1.23
CA ASN A 208 24.32 35.91 0.09
C ASN A 208 23.61 36.80 -0.93
N HIS A 209 22.33 36.56 -1.20
CA HIS A 209 21.53 37.41 -2.08
C HIS A 209 21.42 38.84 -1.54
N THR A 210 21.13 39.01 -0.24
CA THR A 210 21.09 40.32 0.40
C THR A 210 22.42 41.06 0.29
N LYS A 211 23.55 40.38 0.55
CA LYS A 211 24.89 40.96 0.38
C LYS A 211 25.17 41.36 -1.06
N ALA A 212 24.75 40.55 -2.03
CA ALA A 212 24.92 40.87 -3.45
C ALA A 212 24.12 42.12 -3.84
N LEU A 213 22.89 42.26 -3.35
CA LEU A 213 22.07 43.47 -3.54
C LEU A 213 22.71 44.72 -2.92
N GLU A 214 23.26 44.60 -1.72
CA GLU A 214 23.99 45.71 -1.06
C GLU A 214 25.24 46.11 -1.87
N LYS A 215 26.01 45.13 -2.34
CA LYS A 215 27.21 45.40 -3.12
C LYS A 215 26.89 46.02 -4.48
N LYS A 216 25.81 45.57 -5.12
CA LYS A 216 25.28 46.19 -6.34
C LYS A 216 24.96 47.67 -6.12
N LYS A 217 24.24 48.01 -5.04
CA LYS A 217 23.94 49.41 -4.70
C LYS A 217 25.20 50.23 -4.46
N GLU A 218 26.20 49.69 -3.77
CA GLU A 218 27.50 50.37 -3.59
C GLU A 218 28.21 50.67 -4.91
N VAL A 219 28.21 49.70 -5.84
CA VAL A 219 28.87 49.84 -7.14
C VAL A 219 28.12 50.83 -8.03
N GLU A 220 26.79 50.76 -8.06
CA GLU A 220 25.94 51.73 -8.77
C GLU A 220 26.17 53.16 -8.25
N ALA A 221 26.25 53.35 -6.94
CA ALA A 221 26.54 54.65 -6.34
C ALA A 221 27.93 55.18 -6.76
N LYS A 222 28.95 54.33 -6.76
CA LYS A 222 30.30 54.71 -7.23
C LYS A 222 30.31 55.10 -8.71
N LEU A 223 29.65 54.31 -9.55
CA LEU A 223 29.50 54.59 -10.98
C LEU A 223 28.80 55.93 -11.22
N GLU A 224 27.73 56.24 -10.49
CA GLU A 224 27.08 57.55 -10.57
C GLU A 224 28.02 58.68 -10.17
N THR A 225 28.85 58.49 -9.13
CA THR A 225 29.82 59.50 -8.69
C THR A 225 30.90 59.73 -9.76
N ASP A 226 31.44 58.67 -10.33
CA ASP A 226 32.46 58.73 -11.38
C ASP A 226 31.88 59.37 -12.66
N TYR A 227 30.64 59.03 -13.04
CA TYR A 227 29.94 59.66 -14.15
C TYR A 227 29.68 61.15 -13.93
N ALA A 228 29.36 61.57 -12.71
CA ALA A 228 29.17 62.98 -12.36
C ALA A 228 30.49 63.77 -12.45
N LEU A 229 31.60 63.18 -11.99
CA LEU A 229 32.94 63.76 -12.11
C LEU A 229 33.38 63.91 -13.57
N LEU A 230 33.13 62.89 -14.40
CA LEU A 230 33.41 62.93 -15.84
C LEU A 230 32.58 63.95 -16.61
N LYS A 231 31.39 64.31 -16.14
CA LYS A 231 30.57 65.38 -16.73
C LYS A 231 31.00 66.80 -16.29
N GLN A 232 31.78 66.91 -15.23
CA GLN A 232 32.30 68.19 -14.72
C GLN A 232 33.70 68.53 -15.27
N ALA A 233 34.40 67.55 -15.86
CA ALA A 233 35.67 67.72 -16.57
C ALA A 233 35.45 68.03 -18.07
#